data_AF-A0A6J6M9G3-F1
#
_entry.id   AF-A0A6J6M9G3-F1
#
_cell.length_a   1.000
_cell.length_b   1.000
_cell.length_c   1.000
_cell.angle_alpha   90.00
_cell.angle_beta   90.00
_cell.angle_gamma   90.00
#
_symmetry.space_group_name_H-M   'P 1'
#
loop_
_entity.id
_entity.type
_entity.pdbx_description
1 polymer ?
#
loop_
_entity_poly.entity_id
_entity_poly.type
_entity_poly.pdbx_seq_one_letter_code
_entity_poly.pdbx_strand_id
1 'polypeptide(L)'
;MARVGTNFELDGSLSDLTWFGSGPHESYPDRKIARIGRYISSVAGQYIPYVRPQENGGHNNVRWFELTNALGHGVRIQLSKPLQVSVTPNRAVDLADATHDVEVIASGNTVVHIDAAHRGLGTASCGPDTLDKYIVKTGVHTWEWIVTSIPN
;
A
#
# COMPACT_ATOMS: atom_id res chain seq x y z
N MET A 1 13.47 5.25 -10.18
CA MET A 1 13.01 5.29 -8.78
C MET A 1 11.89 4.26 -8.59
N ALA A 2 11.75 3.69 -7.39
CA ALA A 2 10.71 2.70 -7.10
C ALA A 2 9.33 3.36 -6.87
N ARG A 3 9.29 4.44 -6.09
CA ARG A 3 8.08 5.22 -5.82
C ARG A 3 8.40 6.66 -5.43
N VAL A 4 7.38 7.52 -5.45
CA VAL A 4 7.36 8.88 -4.91
C VAL A 4 6.04 9.05 -4.17
N GLY A 5 6.09 9.44 -2.90
CA GLY A 5 4.91 9.49 -2.05
C GLY A 5 5.21 9.85 -0.60
N THR A 6 4.19 9.68 0.26
CA THR A 6 4.32 9.80 1.72
C THR A 6 4.40 8.41 2.34
N ASN A 7 5.37 8.21 3.23
CA ASN A 7 5.44 7.05 4.12
C ASN A 7 5.30 7.54 5.57
N PHE A 8 4.43 6.90 6.35
CA PHE A 8 4.24 7.20 7.77
C PHE A 8 3.71 5.97 8.50
N GLU A 9 3.80 6.01 9.83
CA GLU A 9 3.32 4.94 10.71
C GLU A 9 2.25 5.49 11.65
N LEU A 10 1.27 4.66 11.97
CA LEU A 10 0.24 4.92 12.97
C LEU A 10 0.32 3.86 14.08
N ASP A 11 -0.31 4.16 15.21
CA ASP A 11 -0.47 3.21 16.32
C ASP A 11 -1.02 1.87 15.82
N GLY A 12 -0.38 0.77 16.22
CA GLY A 12 -0.72 -0.58 15.76
C GLY A 12 -2.13 -1.04 16.15
N SER A 13 -2.81 -0.37 17.08
CA SER A 13 -4.23 -0.65 17.36
C SER A 13 -5.16 -0.23 16.24
N LEU A 14 -4.75 0.66 15.33
CA LEU A 14 -5.49 1.00 14.10
C LEU A 14 -5.27 -0.09 13.05
N SER A 15 -5.77 -1.29 13.35
CA SER A 15 -5.49 -2.54 12.63
C SER A 15 -6.58 -2.95 11.63
N ASP A 16 -7.76 -2.31 11.67
CA ASP A 16 -8.86 -2.59 10.75
C ASP A 16 -8.80 -1.64 9.56
N LEU A 17 -8.73 -2.21 8.35
CA LEU A 17 -8.59 -1.49 7.09
C LEU A 17 -9.87 -1.57 6.28
N THR A 18 -10.43 -0.41 5.93
CA THR A 18 -11.46 -0.31 4.89
C THR A 18 -10.95 0.61 3.79
N TRP A 19 -11.13 0.25 2.52
CA TRP A 19 -10.75 1.13 1.40
C TRP A 19 -11.76 1.10 0.26
N PHE A 20 -11.76 2.19 -0.50
CA PHE A 20 -12.45 2.26 -1.79
C PHE A 20 -11.44 2.46 -2.91
N GLY A 21 -11.24 1.43 -3.72
CA GLY A 21 -10.21 1.37 -4.74
C GLY A 21 -10.22 0.04 -5.48
N SER A 22 -9.10 -0.33 -6.11
CA SER A 22 -8.94 -1.68 -6.66
C SER A 22 -8.86 -2.72 -5.54
N GLY A 23 -9.47 -3.90 -5.75
CA GLY A 23 -9.39 -5.02 -4.82
C GLY A 23 -10.17 -6.26 -5.27
N PRO A 24 -10.24 -7.31 -4.43
CA PRO A 24 -9.67 -7.38 -3.07
C PRO A 24 -8.18 -7.72 -3.04
N HIS A 25 -7.61 -8.20 -4.16
CA HIS A 25 -6.21 -8.61 -4.24
C HIS A 25 -5.28 -7.45 -4.62
N GLU A 26 -4.01 -7.58 -4.24
CA GLU A 26 -3.00 -6.58 -4.56
C GLU A 26 -2.86 -6.30 -6.06
N SER A 27 -2.72 -5.03 -6.40
CA SER A 27 -2.64 -4.52 -7.76
C SER A 27 -1.59 -3.42 -7.87
N TYR A 28 -0.97 -3.36 -9.05
CA TYR A 28 0.14 -2.44 -9.36
C TYR A 28 -0.12 -1.73 -10.69
N PRO A 29 0.59 -0.65 -11.04
CA PRO A 29 0.32 0.16 -12.24
C PRO A 29 0.19 -0.64 -13.55
N ASP A 30 0.98 -1.70 -13.71
CA ASP A 30 1.02 -2.59 -14.87
C ASP A 30 0.31 -3.94 -14.64
N ARG A 31 -0.21 -4.19 -13.43
CA ARG A 31 -0.97 -5.39 -13.05
C ARG A 31 -2.23 -5.00 -12.27
N LYS A 32 -3.22 -4.43 -12.98
CA LYS A 32 -4.41 -3.76 -12.39
C LYS A 32 -5.77 -4.25 -12.90
N ILE A 33 -5.89 -5.52 -13.27
CA ILE A 33 -7.19 -6.12 -13.63
C ILE A 33 -7.95 -6.44 -12.33
N ALA A 34 -8.46 -5.40 -11.67
CA ALA A 34 -9.19 -5.50 -10.40
C ALA A 34 -10.44 -4.63 -10.45
N ARG A 35 -11.49 -5.03 -9.72
CA ARG A 35 -12.72 -4.25 -9.62
C ARG A 35 -12.50 -3.05 -8.71
N ILE A 36 -13.18 -1.94 -9.01
CA ILE A 36 -13.29 -0.82 -8.08
C ILE A 36 -14.47 -1.08 -7.16
N GLY A 37 -14.24 -1.04 -5.85
CA GLY A 37 -15.25 -1.36 -4.86
C GLY A 37 -14.82 -0.96 -3.45
N ARG A 38 -15.73 -1.15 -2.49
CA ARG A 38 -15.41 -1.03 -1.07
C ARG A 38 -14.98 -2.39 -0.55
N TYR A 39 -13.81 -2.44 0.05
CA TYR A 39 -13.21 -3.67 0.59
C TYR A 39 -12.84 -3.46 2.06
N ILE A 40 -12.83 -4.55 2.82
CA ILE A 40 -12.53 -4.59 4.24
C ILE A 40 -11.49 -5.69 4.46
N SER A 41 -10.50 -5.42 5.30
CA SER A 41 -9.51 -6.38 5.76
C SER A 41 -8.90 -5.92 7.09
N SER A 42 -7.92 -6.66 7.59
CA SER A 42 -7.00 -6.17 8.62
C SER A 42 -5.67 -5.77 7.99
N VAL A 43 -4.91 -4.91 8.67
CA VAL A 43 -3.53 -4.54 8.30
C VAL A 43 -2.68 -5.80 8.15
N ALA A 44 -2.75 -6.72 9.12
CA ALA A 44 -2.06 -8.01 9.04
C ALA A 44 -2.50 -8.84 7.83
N GLY A 45 -3.79 -8.79 7.46
CA GLY A 45 -4.34 -9.48 6.29
C GLY A 45 -3.88 -8.92 4.94
N GLN A 46 -3.18 -7.79 4.92
CA GLN A 46 -2.59 -7.23 3.69
C GLN A 46 -1.21 -7.82 3.37
N TYR A 47 -0.57 -8.52 4.31
CA TYR A 47 0.72 -9.14 4.06
C TYR A 47 0.59 -10.36 3.15
N ILE A 48 1.40 -10.40 2.10
CA ILE A 48 1.52 -11.57 1.21
C ILE A 48 2.86 -12.27 1.48
N PRO A 49 2.87 -13.52 1.97
CA PRO A 49 4.09 -14.24 2.35
C PRO A 49 4.80 -14.81 1.11
N TYR A 50 5.39 -13.93 0.30
CA TYR A 50 6.29 -14.37 -0.76
C TYR A 50 7.54 -15.03 -0.16
N VAL A 51 8.00 -16.13 -0.78
CA VAL A 51 9.14 -16.93 -0.30
C VAL A 51 10.35 -16.06 0.04
N ARG A 52 10.72 -15.16 -0.89
CA ARG A 52 11.63 -14.06 -0.59
C ARG A 52 10.78 -12.81 -0.30
N PRO A 53 10.87 -12.23 0.90
CA PRO A 53 10.16 -11.00 1.24
C PRO A 53 10.46 -9.89 0.22
N GLN A 54 9.40 -9.17 -0.14
CA GLN A 54 9.41 -8.12 -1.17
C GLN A 54 8.18 -7.23 -1.02
N GLU A 55 8.10 -6.15 -1.81
CA GLU A 55 6.90 -5.29 -1.87
C GLU A 55 5.63 -6.14 -2.10
N ASN A 56 4.61 -5.90 -1.28
CA ASN A 56 3.34 -6.61 -1.35
C ASN A 56 2.19 -5.78 -0.76
N GLY A 57 0.95 -6.22 -1.00
CA GLY A 57 -0.25 -5.69 -0.34
C GLY A 57 -0.72 -4.33 -0.86
N GLY A 58 -0.10 -3.81 -1.92
CA GLY A 58 -0.49 -2.55 -2.53
C GLY A 58 -1.80 -2.64 -3.32
N HIS A 59 -2.62 -1.61 -3.23
CA HIS A 59 -3.84 -1.43 -4.01
C HIS A 59 -3.72 -0.19 -4.90
N ASN A 60 -4.02 -0.35 -6.18
CA ASN A 60 -4.07 0.75 -7.11
C ASN A 60 -5.44 1.46 -7.06
N ASN A 61 -5.54 2.65 -7.65
CA ASN A 61 -6.76 3.45 -7.79
C ASN A 61 -7.53 3.66 -6.47
N VAL A 62 -6.83 3.68 -5.34
CA VAL A 62 -7.44 3.96 -4.04
C VAL A 62 -7.84 5.43 -3.99
N ARG A 63 -9.09 5.69 -3.64
CA ARG A 63 -9.66 7.04 -3.53
C ARG A 63 -9.72 7.50 -2.09
N TRP A 64 -9.97 6.57 -1.18
CA TRP A 64 -9.90 6.78 0.26
C TRP A 64 -9.66 5.44 0.96
N PHE A 65 -9.10 5.53 2.16
CA PHE A 65 -9.03 4.41 3.08
C PHE A 65 -9.24 4.89 4.52
N GLU A 66 -9.66 3.96 5.37
CA GLU A 66 -9.96 4.15 6.78
C GLU A 66 -9.14 3.13 7.56
N LEU A 67 -8.57 3.61 8.67
CA LEU A 67 -7.85 2.79 9.63
C LEU A 67 -8.50 3.01 10.99
N THR A 68 -9.11 1.96 11.51
CA THR A 68 -9.82 2.00 12.78
C THR A 68 -9.27 0.95 13.74
N ASN A 69 -9.51 1.18 15.03
CA ASN A 69 -9.32 0.16 16.06
C ASN A 69 -10.61 -0.67 16.26
N ALA A 70 -10.53 -1.66 17.15
CA ALA A 70 -11.65 -2.54 17.50
C ALA A 70 -12.88 -1.82 18.07
N LEU A 71 -12.75 -0.55 18.49
CA LEU A 71 -13.86 0.29 18.97
C LEU A 71 -14.46 1.17 17.86
N GLY A 72 -13.95 1.09 16.63
CA GLY A 72 -14.38 1.91 15.50
C GLY A 72 -13.76 3.31 15.45
N HIS A 73 -12.90 3.68 16.42
CA HIS A 73 -12.20 4.95 16.39
C HIS A 73 -11.02 4.90 15.41
N GLY A 74 -10.78 5.98 14.69
CA GLY A 74 -9.64 6.01 13.80
C GLY A 74 -9.54 7.24 12.92
N VAL A 75 -8.99 7.04 11.74
CA VAL A 75 -8.81 8.10 10.74
C VAL A 75 -9.29 7.63 9.37
N ARG A 76 -9.85 8.57 8.63
CA ARG A 76 -10.08 8.45 7.19
C ARG A 76 -9.08 9.31 6.46
N ILE A 77 -8.44 8.73 5.45
CA ILE A 77 -7.58 9.43 4.51
C ILE A 77 -8.31 9.52 3.17
N GLN A 78 -8.63 10.73 2.74
CA GLN A 78 -9.24 11.02 1.45
C GLN A 78 -8.17 11.54 0.49
N LEU A 79 -7.97 10.85 -0.63
CA LEU A 79 -7.02 11.25 -1.65
C LEU A 79 -7.67 12.23 -2.63
N SER A 80 -6.92 13.24 -3.07
CA SER A 80 -7.38 14.23 -4.08
C SER A 80 -7.63 13.59 -5.45
N LYS A 81 -6.94 12.49 -5.77
CA LYS A 81 -7.12 11.65 -6.96
C LYS A 81 -6.83 10.20 -6.60
N PRO A 82 -7.25 9.21 -7.42
CA PRO A 82 -6.89 7.81 -7.18
C PRO A 82 -5.37 7.60 -7.19
N LEU A 83 -4.81 6.96 -6.17
CA LEU A 83 -3.37 6.67 -6.02
C LEU A 83 -3.11 5.19 -5.70
N GLN A 84 -1.82 4.81 -5.69
CA GLN A 84 -1.37 3.52 -5.17
C GLN A 84 -1.19 3.65 -3.65
N VAL A 85 -1.79 2.75 -2.88
CA VAL A 85 -1.70 2.75 -1.42
C VAL A 85 -1.38 1.34 -0.93
N SER A 86 -0.46 1.22 0.03
CA SER A 86 -0.31 0.01 0.84
C SER A 86 -0.46 0.35 2.31
N VAL A 87 -1.10 -0.55 3.04
CA VAL A 87 -1.24 -0.50 4.49
C VAL A 87 -0.86 -1.88 5.00
N THR A 88 0.25 -1.98 5.74
CA THR A 88 0.94 -3.25 6.01
C THR A 88 1.54 -3.26 7.42
N PRO A 89 1.74 -4.43 8.05
CA PRO A 89 2.40 -4.51 9.35
C PRO A 89 3.93 -4.31 9.27
N ASN A 90 4.51 -4.37 8.07
CA ASN A 90 5.95 -4.47 7.87
C ASN A 90 6.52 -3.20 7.21
N ARG A 91 7.69 -2.73 7.64
CA ARG A 91 8.39 -1.65 6.95
C ARG A 91 9.03 -2.20 5.68
N ALA A 92 9.13 -1.36 4.64
CA ALA A 92 9.79 -1.75 3.39
C ALA A 92 11.27 -2.14 3.59
N VAL A 93 11.96 -1.54 4.57
CA VAL A 93 13.35 -1.88 4.91
C VAL A 93 13.44 -3.28 5.52
N ASP A 94 12.54 -3.62 6.45
CA ASP A 94 12.51 -4.94 7.10
C ASP A 94 12.24 -6.05 6.06
N LEU A 95 11.37 -5.79 5.09
CA LEU A 95 11.12 -6.71 3.96
C LEU A 95 12.34 -6.82 3.03
N ALA A 96 13.09 -5.74 2.81
CA ALA A 96 14.24 -5.76 1.91
C ALA A 96 15.45 -6.50 2.52
N ASP A 97 15.60 -6.42 3.84
CA ASP A 97 16.70 -7.03 4.59
C ASP A 97 16.49 -8.54 4.84
N ALA A 98 15.24 -8.99 4.90
CA ALA A 98 14.90 -10.41 5.10
C ALA A 98 15.14 -11.25 3.83
N THR A 99 15.59 -12.49 4.03
CA THR A 99 15.83 -13.45 2.94
C THR A 99 14.72 -14.48 2.81
N HIS A 100 14.03 -14.78 3.92
CA HIS A 100 12.92 -15.74 3.98
C HIS A 100 11.74 -15.15 4.77
N ASP A 101 10.51 -15.55 4.44
CA ASP A 101 9.30 -15.02 5.07
C ASP A 101 9.27 -15.17 6.59
N VAL A 102 9.84 -16.27 7.11
CA VAL A 102 9.88 -16.58 8.54
C VAL A 102 10.75 -15.59 9.35
N GLU A 103 11.60 -14.83 8.67
CA GLU A 103 12.48 -13.81 9.27
C GLU A 103 11.77 -12.45 9.39
N VAL A 104 10.63 -12.28 8.72
CA VAL A 104 9.89 -11.01 8.71
C VAL A 104 9.13 -10.84 10.02
N ILE A 105 9.52 -9.82 10.79
CA ILE A 105 8.88 -9.45 12.05
C ILE A 105 8.04 -8.20 11.82
N ALA A 106 6.77 -8.26 12.20
CA ALA A 106 5.88 -7.10 12.17
C ALA A 106 6.45 -5.96 13.00
N SER A 107 6.34 -4.74 12.49
CA SER A 107 6.87 -3.53 13.12
C SER A 107 6.21 -3.18 14.45
N GLY A 108 5.03 -3.76 14.73
CA GLY A 108 4.14 -3.38 15.82
C GLY A 108 3.22 -2.19 15.50
N ASN A 109 3.44 -1.51 14.36
CA ASN A 109 2.68 -0.35 13.91
C ASN A 109 1.90 -0.66 12.63
N THR A 110 0.95 0.22 12.30
CA THR A 110 0.31 0.25 10.99
C THR A 110 1.14 1.12 10.05
N VAL A 111 1.87 0.51 9.13
CA VAL A 111 2.75 1.20 8.17
C VAL A 111 1.94 1.55 6.92
N VAL A 112 1.98 2.82 6.51
CA VAL A 112 1.19 3.35 5.40
C VAL A 112 2.07 3.99 4.34
N HIS A 113 1.91 3.55 3.10
CA HIS A 113 2.46 4.22 1.93
C HIS A 113 1.34 4.80 1.07
N ILE A 114 1.42 6.10 0.76
CA ILE A 114 0.56 6.78 -0.21
C ILE A 114 1.44 7.25 -1.35
N ASP A 115 1.41 6.53 -2.47
CA ASP A 115 2.32 6.72 -3.58
C ASP A 115 1.67 7.55 -4.70
N ALA A 116 2.17 8.78 -4.87
CA ALA A 116 1.83 9.67 -5.97
C ALA A 116 2.25 9.09 -7.33
N ALA A 117 3.38 8.37 -7.33
CA ALA A 117 3.86 7.59 -8.45
C ALA A 117 4.50 6.30 -7.93
N HIS A 118 4.13 5.16 -8.52
CA HIS A 118 4.67 3.85 -8.18
C HIS A 118 5.12 3.19 -9.48
N ARG A 119 6.26 2.50 -9.46
CA ARG A 119 6.80 1.82 -10.65
C ARG A 119 6.04 0.53 -10.91
N GLY A 120 5.76 0.19 -12.16
CA GLY A 120 5.22 -1.13 -12.49
C GLY A 120 6.20 -2.27 -12.12
N LEU A 121 5.67 -3.47 -11.98
CA LEU A 121 6.44 -4.66 -11.58
C LEU A 121 7.36 -5.17 -12.70
N GLY A 122 6.87 -5.21 -13.94
CA GLY A 122 7.53 -5.94 -15.03
C GLY A 122 7.67 -7.45 -14.73
N THR A 123 8.57 -8.12 -15.45
CA THR A 123 8.91 -9.53 -15.22
C THR A 123 10.42 -9.77 -15.39
N ALA A 124 11.23 -8.80 -14.96
CA ALA A 124 12.69 -8.78 -15.18
C ALA A 124 13.48 -9.92 -14.52
N SER A 125 12.85 -10.73 -13.65
CA SER A 125 13.47 -11.96 -13.15
C SER A 125 13.80 -12.94 -14.27
N CYS A 126 12.93 -13.02 -15.28
CA CYS A 126 13.14 -13.75 -16.53
C CYS A 126 12.17 -13.21 -17.60
N GLY A 127 12.52 -12.08 -18.21
CA GLY A 127 11.64 -11.37 -19.14
C GLY A 127 11.89 -9.87 -19.22
N PRO A 128 10.98 -9.11 -19.82
CA PRO A 128 11.12 -7.65 -19.93
C PRO A 128 11.03 -6.96 -18.57
N ASP A 129 11.73 -5.82 -18.47
CA ASP A 129 11.47 -4.84 -17.43
C ASP A 129 10.07 -4.23 -17.56
N THR A 130 9.65 -3.44 -16.59
CA THR A 130 8.40 -2.68 -16.68
C THR A 130 8.39 -1.79 -17.92
N LEU A 131 7.24 -1.71 -18.59
CA LEU A 131 7.09 -0.89 -19.80
C LEU A 131 7.29 0.58 -19.47
N ASP A 132 7.85 1.36 -20.42
CA ASP A 132 8.18 2.79 -20.23
C ASP A 132 7.06 3.64 -19.62
N LYS A 133 5.80 3.37 -19.98
CA LYS A 133 4.63 4.10 -19.45
C LYS A 133 4.36 3.86 -17.96
N TYR A 134 4.99 2.85 -17.35
CA TYR A 134 4.89 2.50 -15.94
C TYR A 134 6.18 2.77 -15.16
N ILE A 135 7.18 3.38 -15.79
CA ILE A 135 8.40 3.86 -15.13
C ILE A 135 8.11 5.21 -14.47
N VAL A 136 8.52 5.36 -13.20
CA VAL A 136 8.50 6.65 -12.51
C VAL A 136 9.64 7.52 -13.03
N LYS A 137 9.28 8.58 -13.77
CA LYS A 137 10.21 9.55 -14.35
C LYS A 137 10.68 10.59 -13.32
N THR A 138 11.87 11.14 -13.54
CA THR A 138 12.38 12.30 -12.78
C THR A 138 11.53 13.53 -13.04
N GLY A 139 11.42 14.41 -12.04
CA GLY A 139 10.66 15.66 -12.15
C GLY A 139 9.94 16.01 -10.86
N VAL A 140 9.10 17.03 -10.92
CA VAL A 140 8.25 17.45 -9.80
C VAL A 140 7.00 16.59 -9.77
N HIS A 141 6.74 15.97 -8.62
CA HIS A 141 5.52 15.21 -8.34
C HIS A 141 4.73 15.95 -7.26
N THR A 142 3.42 16.09 -7.44
CA THR A 142 2.53 16.69 -6.46
C THR A 142 1.40 15.73 -6.09
N TRP A 143 1.08 15.67 -4.81
CA TRP A 143 -0.02 14.90 -4.28
C TRP A 143 -0.55 15.55 -3.01
N GLU A 144 -1.85 15.36 -2.80
CA GLU A 144 -2.58 15.95 -1.70
C GLU A 144 -3.57 14.92 -1.17
N TRP A 145 -3.74 14.90 0.15
CA TRP A 145 -4.71 14.09 0.84
C TRP A 145 -5.17 14.81 2.10
N ILE A 146 -6.38 14.49 2.55
CA ILE A 146 -6.99 15.05 3.75
C ILE A 146 -7.14 13.92 4.75
N VAL A 147 -6.81 14.19 6.00
CA VAL A 147 -7.09 13.31 7.13
C VAL A 147 -8.26 13.86 7.95
N THR A 148 -9.21 13.01 8.28
CA THR A 148 -10.31 13.32 9.20
C THR A 148 -10.39 12.24 10.27
N SER A 149 -10.59 12.64 11.52
CA SER A 149 -10.91 11.70 12.60
C SER A 149 -12.25 11.01 12.34
N ILE A 150 -12.35 9.73 12.68
CA ILE A 150 -13.59 8.98 12.77
C ILE A 150 -13.95 8.88 14.26
N PRO A 151 -14.81 9.76 14.78
CA PRO A 151 -15.37 9.61 16.11
C PRO A 151 -16.44 8.50 16.10
N ASN A 152 -16.68 7.92 17.27
CA ASN A 152 -17.82 7.02 17.50
C ASN A 152 -19.15 7.73 17.28
#